data_AF-A0A348V6V3-F1
#
_entry.id   AF-A0A348V6V3-F1
#
_cell.length_a   1.000
_cell.length_b   1.000
_cell.length_c   1.000
_cell.angle_alpha   90.00
_cell.angle_beta   90.00
_cell.angle_gamma   90.00
#
_symmetry.space_group_name_H-M   'P 1'
#
loop_
_entity.id
_entity.type
_entity.pdbx_description
1 polymer ?
#
loop_
_entity_poly.entity_id
_entity_poly.type
_entity_poly.pdbx_seq_one_letter_code
_entity_poly.pdbx_strand_id
1 'polypeptide(L)'
;MKKETSPIELLVSSPVIKLNKISGFEVGVKLTNAGEDPVHFDMTQTALFVNSKRSIAWDLAVQNGTIINLKIPPGKSKSVQWPLGNALFEQTGIYKLELRWKEISLKQDVTVLE
;
A
#
# COMPACT_ATOMS: atom_id res chain seq x y z
N MET A 1 14.20 -17.39 15.63
CA MET A 1 14.38 -16.00 15.16
C MET A 1 13.00 -15.38 15.03
N LYS A 2 12.64 -14.40 15.87
CA LYS A 2 11.39 -13.65 15.69
C LYS A 2 11.63 -12.73 14.49
N LYS A 3 10.89 -12.92 13.39
CA LYS A 3 10.84 -11.91 12.34
C LYS A 3 10.28 -10.65 12.99
N GLU A 4 11.11 -9.63 13.20
CA GLU A 4 10.61 -8.29 13.50
C GLU A 4 9.69 -7.93 12.34
N THR A 5 8.39 -8.01 12.60
CA THR A 5 7.38 -7.76 11.57
C THR A 5 7.17 -6.26 11.63
N SER A 6 7.55 -5.55 10.57
CA SER A 6 7.33 -4.12 10.46
C SER A 6 5.87 -3.79 10.82
N PRO A 7 5.59 -2.71 11.56
CA PRO A 7 4.23 -2.36 11.96
C PRO A 7 3.34 -1.99 10.77
N ILE A 8 3.92 -1.85 9.58
CA ILE A 8 3.28 -1.58 8.31
C ILE A 8 3.67 -2.67 7.28
N GLU A 9 2.70 -3.07 6.47
CA GLU A 9 2.86 -3.99 5.33
C GLU A 9 2.25 -3.33 4.08
N LEU A 10 2.88 -3.52 2.92
CA LEU A 10 2.34 -3.13 1.62
C LEU A 10 1.42 -4.25 1.12
N LEU A 11 0.17 -3.92 0.86
CA LEU A 11 -0.82 -4.84 0.30
C LEU A 11 -0.97 -4.58 -1.20
N VAL A 12 -0.95 -5.66 -1.97
CA VAL A 12 -1.38 -5.70 -3.37
C VAL A 12 -2.41 -6.80 -3.51
N SER A 13 -3.49 -6.59 -4.26
CA SER A 13 -4.53 -7.62 -4.42
C SER A 13 -4.03 -8.86 -5.16
N SER A 14 -3.00 -8.70 -6.02
CA SER A 14 -2.30 -9.82 -6.65
C SER A 14 -0.86 -9.44 -7.04
N PRO A 15 0.12 -10.34 -6.97
CA PRO A 15 1.44 -10.11 -7.58
C PRO A 15 1.42 -10.21 -9.11
N VAL A 16 0.36 -10.77 -9.70
CA VAL A 16 0.21 -10.93 -11.15
C VAL A 16 -1.22 -10.59 -11.58
N ILE A 17 -1.38 -9.74 -12.59
CA ILE A 17 -2.69 -9.31 -13.08
C ILE A 17 -2.72 -9.19 -14.60
N LYS A 18 -3.88 -9.42 -15.22
CA LYS A 18 -4.08 -9.16 -16.65
C LYS A 18 -4.44 -7.70 -16.90
N LEU A 19 -4.00 -7.14 -18.02
CA LEU A 19 -4.22 -5.75 -18.39
C LEU A 19 -5.72 -5.42 -18.42
N ASN A 20 -6.55 -6.33 -18.93
CA ASN A 20 -8.00 -6.17 -18.96
C ASN A 20 -8.70 -6.23 -17.58
N LYS A 21 -7.97 -6.53 -16.50
CA LYS A 21 -8.48 -6.58 -15.11
C LYS A 21 -7.86 -5.53 -14.19
N ILE A 22 -6.96 -4.67 -14.69
CA ILE A 22 -6.22 -3.72 -13.84
C ILE A 22 -7.13 -2.72 -13.12
N SER A 23 -8.35 -2.46 -13.62
CA SER A 23 -9.32 -1.59 -12.95
C SER A 23 -9.71 -2.08 -11.55
N GLY A 24 -9.64 -3.40 -11.30
CA GLY A 24 -9.88 -4.01 -9.99
C GLY A 24 -8.61 -4.26 -9.18
N PHE A 25 -7.45 -3.79 -9.63
CA PHE A 25 -6.22 -3.94 -8.87
C PHE A 25 -6.21 -2.99 -7.68
N GLU A 26 -6.06 -3.55 -6.49
CA GLU A 26 -6.05 -2.78 -5.26
C GLU A 26 -4.65 -2.72 -4.65
N VAL A 27 -4.27 -1.54 -4.21
CA VAL A 27 -3.05 -1.31 -3.44
C VAL A 27 -3.42 -0.67 -2.13
N GLY A 28 -2.71 -1.04 -1.06
CA GLY A 28 -2.99 -0.50 0.24
C GLY A 28 -1.93 -0.81 1.26
N VAL A 29 -2.32 -0.61 2.52
CA VAL A 29 -1.48 -0.89 3.67
C VAL A 29 -2.23 -1.75 4.66
N LYS A 30 -1.49 -2.59 5.37
CA LYS A 30 -1.93 -3.19 6.62
C LYS A 30 -1.03 -2.68 7.72
N LEU A 31 -1.65 -2.24 8.80
CA LEU A 31 -0.96 -1.76 9.98
C LEU A 31 -1.31 -2.67 11.16
N THR A 32 -0.30 -3.08 11.91
CA THR A 32 -0.44 -3.98 13.05
C THR A 32 0.13 -3.30 14.29
N ASN A 33 -0.71 -3.13 15.32
CA ASN A 33 -0.29 -2.61 16.61
C ASN A 33 0.05 -3.78 17.54
N ALA A 34 1.34 -4.05 17.71
CA ALA A 34 1.84 -5.05 18.67
C ALA A 34 2.13 -4.47 20.06
N GLY A 35 1.90 -3.18 20.28
CA GLY A 35 2.10 -2.51 21.56
C GLY A 35 0.90 -2.62 22.50
N GLU A 36 1.05 -2.01 23.67
CA GLU A 36 0.05 -2.01 24.75
C GLU A 36 -0.91 -0.81 24.66
N ASP A 37 -0.54 0.24 23.92
CA ASP A 37 -1.33 1.47 23.74
C ASP A 37 -1.90 1.58 22.32
N PRO A 38 -3.03 2.28 22.12
CA PRO A 38 -3.56 2.54 20.78
C PRO A 38 -2.58 3.36 19.93
N VAL A 39 -2.38 2.93 18.68
CA VAL A 39 -1.57 3.65 17.70
C VAL A 39 -2.47 4.52 16.82
N HIS A 40 -2.08 5.77 16.66
CA HIS A 40 -2.65 6.68 15.67
C HIS A 40 -1.72 6.74 14.47
N PHE A 41 -2.24 6.36 13.30
CA PHE A 41 -1.49 6.35 12.06
C PHE A 41 -2.12 7.31 11.05
N ASP A 42 -1.30 8.21 10.53
CA ASP A 42 -1.67 9.16 9.50
C ASP A 42 -1.24 8.63 8.13
N MET A 43 -2.22 8.27 7.31
CA MET A 43 -2.01 7.73 5.97
C MET A 43 -1.31 8.71 5.02
N THR A 44 -1.42 10.02 5.26
CA THR A 44 -0.79 11.04 4.41
C THR A 44 0.74 11.06 4.50
N GLN A 45 1.29 10.42 5.54
CA GLN A 45 2.73 10.25 5.71
C GLN A 45 3.31 9.11 4.85
N THR A 46 2.45 8.35 4.16
CA THR A 46 2.88 7.29 3.25
C THR A 46 3.05 7.83 1.84
N ALA A 47 4.03 7.33 1.11
CA ALA A 47 4.18 7.60 -0.31
C ALA A 47 4.39 6.29 -1.07
N LEU A 48 3.62 6.09 -2.13
CA LEU A 48 3.78 4.97 -3.05
C LEU A 48 4.59 5.41 -4.27
N PHE A 49 5.53 4.59 -4.68
CA PHE A 49 6.31 4.75 -5.89
C PHE A 49 6.09 3.56 -6.82
N VAL A 50 6.01 3.83 -8.12
CA VAL A 50 5.95 2.85 -9.20
C VAL A 50 7.18 3.05 -10.08
N ASN A 51 8.04 2.06 -10.18
CA ASN A 51 9.30 2.16 -10.93
C ASN A 51 10.10 3.42 -10.55
N SER A 52 10.23 3.66 -9.24
CA SER A 52 10.90 4.83 -8.65
C SER A 52 10.24 6.19 -8.89
N LYS A 53 9.07 6.25 -9.55
CA LYS A 53 8.27 7.48 -9.71
C LYS A 53 7.17 7.53 -8.66
N ARG A 54 7.00 8.68 -8.01
CA ARG A 54 5.94 8.88 -7.01
C ARG A 54 4.56 8.78 -7.66
N SER A 55 3.65 8.05 -7.05
CA SER A 55 2.27 7.87 -7.53
C SER A 55 1.37 8.99 -7.02
N ILE A 56 0.94 9.86 -7.94
CA ILE A 56 -0.04 10.92 -7.64
C ILE A 56 -1.40 10.31 -7.28
N ALA A 57 -1.77 9.20 -7.91
CA ALA A 57 -3.03 8.51 -7.61
C ALA A 57 -3.09 8.01 -6.16
N TRP A 58 -1.95 7.55 -5.62
CA TRP A 58 -1.83 7.23 -4.20
C TRP A 58 -2.02 8.46 -3.31
N ASP A 59 -1.28 9.53 -3.59
CA ASP A 59 -1.36 10.77 -2.81
C ASP A 59 -2.81 11.31 -2.77
N LEU A 60 -3.52 11.29 -3.91
CA LEU A 60 -4.92 11.68 -3.99
C LEU A 60 -5.84 10.73 -3.23
N ALA A 61 -5.60 9.41 -3.29
CA ALA A 61 -6.42 8.43 -2.59
C ALA A 61 -6.30 8.55 -1.07
N VAL A 62 -5.10 8.78 -0.54
CA VAL A 62 -4.88 8.95 0.91
C VAL A 62 -5.36 10.32 1.43
N GLN A 63 -5.31 11.38 0.60
CA GLN A 63 -5.77 12.71 0.98
C GLN A 63 -7.29 12.88 0.89
N ASN A 64 -7.92 12.31 -0.15
CA ASN A 64 -9.38 12.40 -0.35
C ASN A 64 -10.15 11.24 0.29
N GLY A 65 -9.45 10.21 0.76
CA GLY A 65 -10.06 9.05 1.39
C GLY A 65 -10.65 9.35 2.77
N THR A 66 -11.73 8.67 3.11
CA THR A 66 -12.44 8.79 4.41
C THR A 66 -11.61 8.35 5.62
N ILE A 67 -10.42 7.76 5.39
CA ILE A 67 -9.61 7.06 6.38
C ILE A 67 -8.19 7.62 6.37
N ILE A 68 -8.07 8.92 6.70
CA ILE A 68 -6.80 9.64 6.81
C ILE A 68 -6.08 9.24 8.11
N ASN A 69 -6.86 9.15 9.21
CA ASN A 69 -6.36 8.87 10.55
C ASN A 69 -6.89 7.53 11.06
N LEU A 70 -6.01 6.54 11.08
CA LEU A 70 -6.30 5.20 11.58
C LEU A 70 -5.96 5.10 13.06
N LYS A 71 -6.97 4.90 13.91
CA LYS A 71 -6.77 4.44 15.28
C LYS A 71 -6.76 2.91 15.32
N ILE A 72 -5.66 2.31 15.77
CA ILE A 72 -5.44 0.86 15.82
C ILE A 72 -5.29 0.44 17.29
N PRO A 73 -6.28 -0.28 17.86
CA PRO A 73 -6.19 -0.75 19.24
C PRO A 73 -5.00 -1.70 19.47
N PRO A 74 -4.57 -1.87 20.73
CA PRO A 74 -3.54 -2.85 21.11
C PRO A 74 -3.86 -4.26 20.61
N GLY A 75 -2.86 -4.94 20.07
CA GLY A 75 -2.97 -6.31 19.54
C GLY A 75 -3.87 -6.46 18.29
N LYS A 76 -4.28 -5.35 17.65
CA LYS A 76 -5.14 -5.37 16.46
C LYS A 76 -4.40 -4.91 15.22
N SER A 77 -4.95 -5.30 14.06
CA SER A 77 -4.54 -4.80 12.76
C SER A 77 -5.70 -4.10 12.06
N LYS A 78 -5.37 -3.15 11.20
CA LYS A 78 -6.30 -2.55 10.24
C LYS A 78 -5.67 -2.54 8.86
N SER A 79 -6.50 -2.75 7.84
CA SER A 79 -6.09 -2.68 6.44
C SER A 79 -6.96 -1.67 5.71
N VAL A 80 -6.35 -0.95 4.78
CA VAL A 80 -7.03 -0.05 3.85
C VAL A 80 -6.43 -0.27 2.47
N GLN A 81 -7.28 -0.41 1.46
CA GLN A 81 -6.88 -0.60 0.07
C GLN A 81 -7.75 0.26 -0.84
N TRP A 82 -7.19 0.66 -1.97
CA TRP A 82 -7.87 1.43 -3.01
C TRP A 82 -7.68 0.79 -4.38
N PRO A 83 -8.71 0.81 -5.25
CA PRO A 83 -8.62 0.33 -6.62
C PRO A 83 -7.86 1.34 -7.48
N LEU A 84 -6.54 1.15 -7.61
CA LEU A 84 -5.63 2.10 -8.25
C LEU A 84 -5.00 1.59 -9.54
N GLY A 85 -5.24 0.34 -9.98
CA GLY A 85 -4.46 -0.25 -11.06
C GLY A 85 -4.43 0.52 -12.38
N ASN A 86 -5.56 1.09 -12.83
CA ASN A 86 -5.60 1.93 -14.03
C ASN A 86 -4.65 3.14 -13.94
N ALA A 87 -4.40 3.65 -12.73
CA ALA A 87 -3.54 4.81 -12.51
C ALA A 87 -2.09 4.42 -12.18
N LEU A 88 -1.82 3.16 -11.86
CA LEU A 88 -0.49 2.65 -11.54
C LEU A 88 0.18 1.94 -12.72
N PHE A 89 -0.61 1.34 -13.60
CA PHE A 89 -0.14 0.51 -14.71
C PHE A 89 -0.68 1.01 -16.03
N GLU A 90 0.22 1.32 -16.95
CA GLU A 90 -0.12 1.85 -18.28
C GLU A 90 -0.18 0.75 -19.34
N GLN A 91 0.62 -0.32 -19.17
CA GLN A 91 0.79 -1.38 -20.15
C GLN A 91 1.21 -2.69 -19.47
N THR A 92 1.41 -3.74 -20.26
CA THR A 92 2.00 -4.99 -19.78
C THR A 92 3.48 -4.78 -19.41
N GLY A 93 3.94 -5.55 -18.43
CA GLY A 93 5.31 -5.46 -17.92
C GLY A 93 5.43 -5.75 -16.43
N ILE A 94 6.65 -5.64 -15.91
CA ILE A 94 6.94 -5.79 -14.48
C ILE A 94 7.07 -4.39 -13.88
N TYR A 95 6.29 -4.15 -12.83
CA TYR A 95 6.27 -2.90 -12.09
C TYR A 95 6.80 -3.12 -10.69
N LYS A 96 7.72 -2.27 -10.25
CA LYS A 96 8.23 -2.25 -8.87
C LYS A 96 7.42 -1.26 -8.06
N LEU A 97 6.58 -1.76 -7.17
CA LEU A 97 5.91 -0.94 -6.18
C LEU A 97 6.81 -0.77 -4.96
N GLU A 98 6.92 0.45 -4.47
CA GLU A 98 7.64 0.77 -3.25
C GLU A 98 6.78 1.71 -2.38
N LEU A 99 6.37 1.23 -1.21
CA LEU A 99 5.73 2.05 -0.20
C LEU A 99 6.80 2.56 0.76
N ARG A 100 6.85 3.88 0.96
CA ARG A 100 7.73 4.53 1.94
C ARG A 100 6.92 5.14 3.06
N TRP A 101 7.40 4.95 4.29
CA TRP A 101 6.88 5.59 5.49
C TRP A 101 8.00 5.75 6.53
N LYS A 102 8.36 6.99 6.86
CA LYS A 102 9.56 7.29 7.68
C LYS A 102 10.80 6.61 7.07
N GLU A 103 11.56 5.87 7.86
CA GLU A 103 12.73 5.09 7.42
C GLU A 103 12.38 3.72 6.81
N ILE A 104 11.10 3.35 6.77
CA ILE A 104 10.64 2.05 6.25
C ILE A 104 10.37 2.16 4.75
N SER A 105 10.94 1.22 3.99
CA SER A 105 10.66 0.99 2.58
C SER A 105 10.20 -0.46 2.38
N LEU A 106 9.00 -0.64 1.83
CA LEU A 106 8.42 -1.93 1.51
C LEU A 106 8.27 -2.06 0.01
N LYS A 107 8.82 -3.12 -0.56
CA LYS A 107 8.87 -3.32 -2.02
C LYS A 107 8.10 -4.56 -2.41
N GLN A 108 7.38 -4.47 -3.53
CA GLN A 108 6.65 -5.57 -4.12
C GLN A 108 6.68 -5.44 -5.64
N ASP A 109 7.06 -6.51 -6.32
CA ASP A 109 6.97 -6.58 -7.77
C ASP A 109 5.56 -7.03 -8.17
N VAL A 110 5.02 -6.41 -9.22
CA VAL A 110 3.72 -6.72 -9.82
C VAL A 110 3.91 -6.93 -11.31
N THR A 111 3.44 -8.07 -11.81
CA THR A 111 3.52 -8.40 -13.24
C THR A 111 2.15 -8.17 -13.90
N VAL A 112 2.11 -7.29 -14.88
CA VAL A 112 0.95 -7.04 -15.73
C VAL A 112 1.10 -7.80 -17.04
N LEU A 113 0.20 -8.75 -17.26
CA LEU A 113 0.13 -9.60 -18.45
C LEU A 113 -0.92 -9.08 -19.42
N GLU A 114 -0.95 -9.58 -20.65
CA GLU A 114 -2.07 -9.33 -21.58
C GLU A 114 -3.41 -9.89 -21.05
#